data_AF-A0A9E0KR28-F1
#
_entry.id   AF-A0A9E0KR28-F1
#
_cell.length_a   1.000
_cell.length_b   1.000
_cell.length_c   1.000
_cell.angle_alpha   90.00
_cell.angle_beta   90.00
_cell.angle_gamma   90.00
#
_symmetry.space_group_name_H-M   'P 1'
#
loop_
_entity.id
_entity.type
_entity.pdbx_description
1 polymer ?
#
loop_
_entity_poly.entity_id
_entity_poly.type
_entity_poly.pdbx_seq_one_letter_code
_entity_poly.pdbx_strand_id
1 'polypeptide(L)'
;MKVWVRRLSLVLFALFWLALILTPTLAFVLARNGQVQIGRTEGRHWRLFLLQEANAEGLGLERGGPVSPPVDAPDGVGCLKTSVVYWMWSGPNGGSGDRLGTSYCQCTDSDGNLADVVPPACMIIK
;
A
#
# COMPACT_ATOMS: atom_id res chain seq x y z
N MET A 1 39.42 -25.12 -24.98
CA MET A 1 37.97 -25.10 -24.66
C MET A 1 37.67 -25.03 -23.16
N LYS A 2 38.25 -25.88 -22.29
CA LYS A 2 38.00 -25.88 -20.82
C LYS A 2 38.20 -24.52 -20.11
N VAL A 3 39.19 -23.73 -20.51
CA VAL A 3 39.48 -22.41 -19.89
C VAL A 3 38.39 -21.39 -20.20
N TRP A 4 37.80 -21.44 -21.40
CA TRP A 4 36.77 -20.49 -21.82
C TRP A 4 35.44 -20.77 -21.12
N VAL A 5 35.07 -22.05 -20.98
CA VAL A 5 33.90 -22.50 -20.19
C VAL A 5 34.04 -22.10 -18.72
N ARG A 6 35.24 -22.24 -18.14
CA ARG A 6 35.51 -21.83 -16.75
C ARG A 6 35.42 -20.32 -16.53
N ARG A 7 35.85 -19.51 -17.50
CA ARG A 7 35.68 -18.05 -17.44
C ARG A 7 34.21 -17.66 -17.56
N LEU A 8 33.48 -18.30 -18.48
CA LEU A 8 32.06 -18.06 -18.68
C LEU A 8 31.24 -18.40 -17.42
N SER A 9 31.53 -19.54 -16.78
CA SER A 9 30.83 -19.95 -15.55
C SER A 9 31.10 -19.00 -14.38
N LEU A 10 32.33 -18.48 -14.26
CA LEU A 10 32.68 -17.48 -13.24
C LEU A 10 31.95 -16.17 -13.48
N VAL A 11 31.83 -15.71 -14.73
CA VAL A 11 31.08 -14.49 -15.07
C VAL A 11 29.60 -14.67 -14.77
N LEU A 12 29.00 -15.79 -15.17
CA LEU A 12 27.60 -16.09 -14.88
C LEU A 12 27.33 -16.16 -13.36
N PHE A 13 28.23 -16.79 -12.61
CA PHE A 13 28.12 -16.85 -11.16
C PHE A 13 28.23 -15.45 -10.53
N ALA A 14 29.17 -14.62 -11.00
CA ALA A 14 29.32 -13.25 -10.54
C ALA A 14 28.08 -12.40 -10.86
N LEU A 15 27.51 -12.53 -12.05
CA LEU A 15 26.28 -11.83 -12.44
C LEU A 15 25.07 -12.29 -11.60
N PHE A 16 24.93 -13.59 -11.38
CA PHE A 16 23.90 -14.14 -10.52
C PHE A 16 24.03 -13.62 -9.09
N TRP A 17 25.24 -13.62 -8.55
CA TRP A 17 25.52 -13.10 -7.21
C TRP A 17 25.26 -11.60 -7.10
N LEU A 18 25.65 -10.82 -8.11
CA LEU A 18 25.36 -9.39 -8.21
C LEU A 18 23.86 -9.15 -8.23
N ALA A 19 23.09 -9.89 -9.03
CA ALA A 19 21.63 -9.79 -9.07
C ALA A 19 21.01 -10.06 -7.69
N LEU A 20 21.50 -11.09 -6.98
CA LEU A 20 21.04 -11.45 -5.64
C LEU A 20 21.26 -10.31 -4.63
N ILE A 21 22.43 -9.65 -4.68
CA ILE A 21 22.74 -8.49 -3.83
C ILE A 21 21.95 -7.23 -4.26
N LEU A 22 21.58 -7.09 -5.54
CA LEU A 22 20.80 -5.96 -6.04
C LEU A 22 19.31 -6.06 -5.72
N THR A 23 18.77 -7.26 -5.50
CA THR A 23 17.36 -7.48 -5.17
C THR A 23 16.83 -6.55 -4.04
N PRO A 24 17.50 -6.40 -2.88
CA PRO A 24 17.01 -5.53 -1.81
C PRO A 24 16.96 -4.04 -2.19
N THR A 25 17.91 -3.54 -2.98
CA THR A 25 17.91 -2.13 -3.39
C THR A 25 16.78 -1.86 -4.39
N LEU A 26 16.51 -2.82 -5.28
CA LEU A 26 15.38 -2.78 -6.21
C LEU A 26 14.04 -2.80 -5.45
N ALA A 27 13.89 -3.66 -4.45
CA ALA A 27 12.71 -3.71 -3.60
C ALA A 27 12.48 -2.38 -2.85
N PHE A 28 13.55 -1.75 -2.36
CA PHE A 28 13.48 -0.44 -1.69
C PHE A 28 13.05 0.68 -2.64
N VAL A 29 13.58 0.70 -3.88
CA VAL A 29 13.18 1.67 -4.90
C VAL A 29 11.71 1.50 -5.30
N LEU A 30 11.26 0.26 -5.49
CA LEU A 30 9.85 -0.04 -5.78
C LEU A 30 8.91 0.37 -4.64
N ALA A 31 9.35 0.18 -3.38
CA ALA A 31 8.62 0.64 -2.21
C ALA A 31 8.54 2.18 -2.13
N ARG A 32 9.62 2.90 -2.46
CA ARG A 32 9.60 4.38 -2.55
C ARG A 32 8.65 4.89 -3.61
N ASN A 33 8.53 4.22 -4.74
CA ASN A 33 7.63 4.62 -5.82
C ASN A 33 6.15 4.30 -5.53
N GLY A 34 5.82 3.78 -4.34
CA GLY A 34 4.45 3.49 -3.94
C GLY A 34 3.76 2.38 -4.75
N GLN A 35 4.55 1.55 -5.43
CA GLN A 35 4.09 0.49 -6.35
C GLN A 35 3.84 -0.86 -5.67
N VAL A 36 4.06 -0.98 -4.36
CA VAL A 36 3.69 -2.18 -3.60
C VAL A 36 2.19 -2.10 -3.25
N GLN A 37 1.37 -2.13 -4.30
CA GLN A 37 -0.07 -2.24 -4.22
C GLN A 37 -0.48 -3.64 -4.69
N ILE A 38 -1.08 -4.40 -3.78
CA ILE A 38 -1.64 -5.73 -4.03
C ILE A 38 -3.16 -5.59 -4.04
N GLY A 39 -3.78 -5.73 -5.22
CA GLY A 39 -5.23 -5.69 -5.40
C GLY A 39 -5.72 -4.54 -6.28
N ARG A 40 -7.02 -4.51 -6.55
CA ARG A 40 -7.68 -3.48 -7.40
C ARG A 40 -8.12 -2.30 -6.54
N THR A 41 -7.92 -1.08 -7.04
CA THR A 41 -8.29 0.18 -6.40
C THR A 41 -9.78 0.25 -6.03
N GLU A 42 -10.65 -0.26 -6.90
CA GLU A 42 -12.12 -0.29 -6.69
C GLU A 42 -12.60 -1.48 -5.84
N GLY A 43 -11.69 -2.22 -5.21
CA GLY A 43 -12.02 -3.38 -4.43
C GLY A 43 -11.07 -3.58 -3.27
N ARG A 44 -10.82 -4.84 -2.94
CA ARG A 44 -9.89 -5.18 -1.87
C ARG A 44 -8.46 -4.90 -2.34
N HIS A 45 -7.82 -3.91 -1.72
CA HIS A 45 -6.43 -3.57 -1.98
C HIS A 45 -5.64 -3.42 -0.68
N TRP A 46 -4.35 -3.69 -0.80
CA TRP A 46 -3.35 -3.46 0.22
C TRP A 46 -2.23 -2.67 -0.41
N ARG A 47 -1.88 -1.54 0.19
CA ARG A 47 -0.82 -0.68 -0.32
C ARG A 47 0.14 -0.38 0.82
N LEU A 48 1.41 -0.73 0.62
CA LEU A 48 2.50 -0.35 1.50
C LEU A 48 3.29 0.77 0.83
N PHE A 49 3.49 1.87 1.55
CA PHE A 49 4.24 3.02 1.05
C PHE A 49 5.14 3.59 2.14
N LEU A 50 6.23 4.21 1.70
CA LEU A 50 7.15 4.92 2.59
C LEU A 50 6.74 6.39 2.66
N LEU A 51 6.61 6.93 3.86
CA LEU A 51 6.37 8.36 4.08
C LEU A 51 7.73 9.03 4.34
N GLN A 52 8.11 9.99 3.50
CA GLN A 52 9.35 10.76 3.62
C GLN A 52 9.06 12.24 3.42
N GLU A 53 8.40 12.84 4.41
CA GLU A 53 8.19 14.29 4.46
C GLU A 53 9.31 14.95 5.26
N ALA A 54 9.54 16.25 5.02
CA ALA A 54 10.66 16.99 5.61
C ALA A 54 10.74 16.93 7.15
N ASN A 55 9.60 16.71 7.81
CA ASN A 55 9.49 16.65 9.27
C ASN A 55 8.87 15.33 9.76
N ALA A 56 8.66 14.34 8.89
CA ALA A 56 8.04 13.07 9.27
C ALA A 56 8.49 11.93 8.35
N GLU A 57 9.06 10.90 8.95
CA GLU A 57 9.44 9.67 8.26
C GLU A 57 8.72 8.47 8.87
N GLY A 58 8.24 7.59 8.00
CA GLY A 58 7.43 6.46 8.42
C GLY A 58 7.12 5.44 7.33
N LEU A 59 6.40 4.41 7.74
CA LEU A 59 5.76 3.42 6.87
C LEU A 59 4.25 3.60 6.97
N GLY A 60 3.58 3.69 5.83
CA GLY A 60 2.13 3.70 5.72
C GLY A 60 1.62 2.37 5.14
N LEU A 61 0.62 1.79 5.79
CA LEU A 61 -0.13 0.65 5.29
C LEU A 61 -1.58 1.05 5.10
N GLU A 62 -2.02 1.05 3.85
CA GLU A 62 -3.39 1.28 3.45
C GLU A 62 -4.05 -0.07 3.09
N ARG A 63 -5.27 -0.26 3.56
CA ARG A 63 -6.11 -1.42 3.25
C ARG A 63 -7.50 -0.95 2.90
N GLY A 64 -7.93 -1.18 1.67
CA GLY A 64 -9.29 -0.98 1.22
C GLY A 64 -10.04 -2.29 1.11
N GLY A 65 -11.35 -2.25 1.33
CA GLY A 65 -12.25 -3.37 1.07
C GLY A 65 -13.67 -2.90 0.78
N PRO A 66 -14.43 -3.65 -0.04
CA PRO A 66 -15.83 -3.35 -0.29
C PRO A 66 -16.65 -3.55 0.99
N VAL A 67 -17.60 -2.66 1.22
CA VAL A 67 -18.57 -2.74 2.32
C VAL A 67 -19.97 -2.66 1.77
N SER A 68 -20.91 -3.33 2.45
CA SER A 68 -22.31 -3.29 2.05
C SER A 68 -22.85 -1.86 2.15
N PRO A 69 -23.53 -1.36 1.10
CA PRO A 69 -24.21 -0.07 1.16
C PRO A 69 -25.36 -0.09 2.18
N PRO A 70 -25.78 1.07 2.71
CA PRO A 70 -26.95 1.17 3.57
C PRO A 70 -28.23 0.84 2.80
N VAL A 71 -29.28 0.45 3.54
CA VAL A 71 -30.58 0.04 2.97
C VAL A 71 -31.26 1.19 2.22
N ASP A 72 -30.97 2.43 2.59
CA ASP A 72 -31.52 3.65 1.96
C ASP A 72 -30.70 4.15 0.76
N ALA A 73 -29.68 3.40 0.32
CA ALA A 73 -28.85 3.79 -0.81
C ALA A 73 -29.56 3.55 -2.16
N PRO A 74 -29.33 4.41 -3.17
CA PRO A 74 -29.76 4.15 -4.53
C PRO A 74 -29.26 2.80 -5.08
N ASP A 75 -30.02 2.18 -5.96
CA ASP A 75 -29.62 0.94 -6.62
C ASP A 75 -28.31 1.15 -7.40
N GLY A 76 -27.29 0.34 -7.11
CA GLY A 76 -26.00 0.38 -7.80
C GLY A 76 -24.88 1.14 -7.09
N VAL A 77 -25.11 1.68 -5.88
CA VAL A 77 -24.04 2.31 -5.08
C VAL A 77 -23.06 1.27 -4.53
N GLY A 78 -21.79 1.42 -4.91
CA GLY A 78 -20.68 0.64 -4.35
C GLY A 78 -19.98 1.43 -3.25
N CYS A 79 -19.85 0.83 -2.06
CA CYS A 79 -19.15 1.46 -0.94
C CYS A 79 -17.83 0.75 -0.63
N LEU A 80 -16.79 1.55 -0.34
CA LEU A 80 -15.46 1.09 0.02
C LEU A 80 -15.08 1.67 1.38
N LYS A 81 -14.52 0.82 2.26
CA LYS A 81 -13.89 1.23 3.51
C LYS A 81 -12.39 1.10 3.38
N THR A 82 -11.68 2.20 3.59
CA THR A 82 -10.22 2.25 3.56
C THR A 82 -9.70 2.59 4.94
N SER A 83 -8.84 1.71 5.47
CA SER A 83 -8.11 1.93 6.71
C SER A 83 -6.64 2.20 6.40
N VAL A 84 -6.08 3.27 6.94
CA VAL A 84 -4.68 3.64 6.80
C VAL A 84 -4.03 3.66 8.17
N VAL A 85 -2.90 2.97 8.31
CA VAL A 85 -2.11 2.93 9.53
C VAL A 85 -0.70 3.42 9.22
N TYR A 86 -0.23 4.35 10.03
CA TYR A 86 1.11 4.89 9.96
C TYR A 86 1.94 4.41 11.14
N TRP A 87 3.17 3.99 10.85
CA TRP A 87 4.24 3.79 11.81
C TRP A 87 5.30 4.85 11.54
N MET A 88 5.40 5.84 12.44
CA MET A 88 6.37 6.92 12.33
C MET A 88 7.55 6.66 13.25
N TRP A 89 8.76 6.85 12.75
CA TRP A 89 10.02 6.83 13.53
C TRP A 89 10.73 8.19 13.51
N SER A 90 10.17 9.19 12.83
CA SER A 90 10.56 10.58 12.98
C SER A 90 9.33 11.49 12.80
N GLY A 91 9.34 12.64 13.46
CA GLY A 91 8.25 13.62 13.47
C GLY A 91 7.57 13.80 14.83
N PRO A 92 6.49 14.60 14.92
CA PRO A 92 5.85 15.00 16.19
C PRO A 92 5.44 13.82 17.08
N ASN A 93 5.12 12.68 16.46
CA ASN A 93 4.77 11.42 17.12
C ASN A 93 5.80 10.30 16.86
N GLY A 94 6.92 10.63 16.20
CA GLY A 94 7.89 9.67 15.64
C GLY A 94 8.89 9.09 16.63
N GLY A 95 8.70 9.27 17.94
CA GLY A 95 9.58 8.70 18.97
C GLY A 95 8.96 7.55 19.78
N SER A 96 7.63 7.44 19.81
CA SER A 96 6.91 6.50 20.69
C SER A 96 6.56 5.17 20.03
N GLY A 97 6.77 5.03 18.71
CA GLY A 97 6.30 3.87 17.96
C GLY A 97 4.76 3.79 17.89
N ASP A 98 4.07 4.89 18.21
CA ASP A 98 2.61 4.92 18.22
C ASP A 98 2.04 4.74 16.81
N ARG A 99 1.07 3.82 16.71
CA ARG A 99 0.32 3.57 15.48
C ARG A 99 -0.77 4.61 15.32
N LEU A 100 -0.60 5.50 14.35
CA LEU A 100 -1.66 6.44 13.95
C LEU A 100 -2.52 5.76 12.89
N GLY A 101 -3.71 5.30 13.29
CA GLY A 101 -4.69 4.69 12.41
C GLY A 101 -5.85 5.62 12.13
N THR A 102 -6.20 5.81 10.87
CA THR A 102 -7.47 6.43 10.46
C THR A 102 -8.22 5.51 9.51
N SER A 103 -9.54 5.59 9.51
CA SER A 103 -10.36 4.89 8.53
C SER A 103 -11.39 5.84 7.96
N TYR A 104 -11.55 5.81 6.65
CA TYR A 104 -12.54 6.59 5.93
C TYR A 104 -13.31 5.68 4.99
N CYS A 105 -14.49 6.15 4.57
CA CYS A 105 -15.36 5.40 3.69
C CYS A 105 -15.81 6.29 2.56
N GLN A 106 -15.87 5.69 1.38
CA GLN A 106 -16.19 6.38 0.14
C GLN A 106 -17.22 5.52 -0.59
N CYS A 107 -18.38 6.09 -0.88
CA CYS A 107 -19.39 5.46 -1.69
C CYS A 107 -19.43 6.15 -3.05
N THR A 108 -19.52 5.36 -4.10
CA THR A 108 -19.61 5.83 -5.48
C THR A 108 -20.87 5.30 -6.12
N ASP A 109 -21.56 6.16 -6.85
CA ASP A 109 -22.69 5.78 -7.70
C ASP A 109 -22.20 5.03 -8.96
N SER A 110 -23.12 4.43 -9.68
CA SER A 110 -22.95 3.77 -10.99
C SER A 110 -22.27 4.66 -12.04
N ASP A 111 -22.43 5.99 -11.94
CA ASP A 111 -21.75 6.99 -12.78
C ASP A 111 -20.33 7.35 -12.30
N GLY A 112 -19.84 6.74 -11.22
CA GLY A 112 -18.53 7.02 -10.62
C GLY A 112 -18.47 8.29 -9.76
N ASN A 113 -19.61 8.95 -9.55
CA ASN A 113 -19.72 10.13 -8.71
C ASN A 113 -19.70 9.75 -7.22
N LEU A 114 -19.15 10.63 -6.39
CA LEU A 114 -19.17 10.49 -4.94
C LEU A 114 -20.61 10.62 -4.43
N ALA A 115 -21.12 9.55 -3.82
CA ALA A 115 -22.41 9.57 -3.15
C ALA A 115 -22.23 10.00 -1.69
N ASP A 116 -23.01 10.99 -1.24
CA ASP A 116 -23.03 11.45 0.16
C ASP A 116 -23.86 10.49 1.03
N VAL A 117 -23.40 9.23 1.09
CA VAL A 117 -24.06 8.13 1.78
C VAL A 117 -23.05 7.51 2.73
N VAL A 118 -23.39 7.44 4.01
CA VAL A 118 -22.52 6.83 5.03
C VAL A 118 -22.94 5.38 5.25
N PRO A 119 -22.09 4.39 4.91
CA PRO A 119 -22.43 2.99 5.12
C PRO A 119 -22.33 2.62 6.62
N PRO A 120 -23.13 1.66 7.09
CA PRO A 120 -23.20 1.29 8.51
C PRO A 120 -21.86 0.79 9.06
N ALA A 121 -20.99 0.21 8.21
CA ALA A 121 -19.64 -0.19 8.57
C ALA A 121 -18.71 0.98 9.00
N CYS A 122 -19.15 2.22 8.77
CA CYS A 122 -18.41 3.45 9.02
C CYS A 122 -19.10 4.34 10.05
N MET A 123 -20.33 3.98 10.44
CA MET A 123 -21.00 4.47 11.64
C MET A 123 -20.44 3.74 12.87
N ILE A 124 -19.12 3.82 13.11
CA ILE A 124 -18.59 3.43 14.41
C ILE A 124 -18.88 4.61 15.34
N ILE A 125 -20.00 4.47 16.05
CA ILE A 125 -20.38 5.23 17.23
C ILE A 125 -19.17 5.22 18.18
N LYS A 126 -18.67 6.41 18.52
CA LYS A 126 -17.73 6.61 19.61
C LYS A 126 -18.50 6.68 20.92
#